data_AF-A0AAU9KSW7-F1
#
_entry.id   AF-A0AAU9KSW7-F1
#
_cell.length_a   1.000
_cell.length_b   1.000
_cell.length_c   1.000
_cell.angle_alpha   90.00
_cell.angle_beta   90.00
_cell.angle_gamma   90.00
#
_symmetry.space_group_name_H-M   'P 1'
#
loop_
_entity.id
_entity.type
_entity.pdbx_description
1 polymer ?
#
loop_
_entity_poly.entity_id
_entity_poly.type
_entity_poly.pdbx_seq_one_letter_code
_entity_poly.pdbx_strand_id
1 'polypeptide(L)'
;MTKEEHRRRTSERIDHLLEARPDLEDLEQRNVVPTALSTVASTLQGVQKQLQRQLSADELAHRLKNRPDVQELRDHAIVHGTDSIAPSLQATQEKLQRQLNCDKVNQQLTKRPSIEELRTTGVLETSAELAPSLTATAKKLERNFVQDQVSHLLESRPEKEELVSHHILEEQDAALAPVLQGTKHQLEHQLKTDQIARQLRQRPSVTELEEKGILDEGELGEDGLPKKRSLSRRARYALALKAASRIAADKLISAEEKARLKDLILSDDEKVVAALECYELDEDIEEMLDTLYRVAKVPP
;
A
#
# COMPACT_ATOMS: atom_id res chain seq x y z
N MET A 1 -62.93 96.76 -16.79
CA MET A 1 -61.78 96.10 -17.44
C MET A 1 -61.87 96.38 -18.92
N THR A 2 -61.07 97.31 -19.44
CA THR A 2 -61.10 97.64 -20.86
C THR A 2 -60.49 96.49 -21.66
N LYS A 3 -60.97 96.29 -22.89
CA LYS A 3 -60.52 95.22 -23.79
C LYS A 3 -58.99 95.22 -23.99
N GLU A 4 -58.37 96.39 -23.86
CA GLU A 4 -56.92 96.60 -23.98
C GLU A 4 -56.12 96.10 -22.78
N GLU A 5 -56.59 96.34 -21.55
CA GLU A 5 -55.95 95.82 -20.34
C GLU A 5 -55.98 94.29 -20.30
N HIS A 6 -57.09 93.69 -20.73
CA HIS A 6 -57.19 92.24 -20.87
C HIS A 6 -56.21 91.72 -21.92
N ARG A 7 -56.08 92.40 -23.07
CA ARG A 7 -55.13 92.04 -24.14
C ARG A 7 -53.68 92.08 -23.65
N ARG A 8 -53.32 93.08 -22.84
CA ARG A 8 -51.98 93.22 -22.26
C ARG A 8 -51.68 92.13 -21.23
N ARG A 9 -52.62 91.84 -20.32
CA ARG A 9 -52.46 90.74 -19.35
C ARG A 9 -52.37 89.38 -20.04
N THR A 10 -53.10 89.19 -21.15
CA THR A 10 -52.98 87.96 -21.94
C THR A 10 -51.65 87.84 -22.67
N SER A 11 -51.08 88.94 -23.19
CA SER A 11 -49.76 88.89 -23.83
C SER A 11 -48.67 88.56 -22.81
N GLU A 12 -48.67 89.23 -21.65
CA GLU A 12 -47.69 88.98 -20.57
C GLU A 12 -47.75 87.51 -20.09
N ARG A 13 -48.95 86.92 -20.02
CA ARG A 13 -49.12 85.49 -19.67
C ARG A 13 -48.62 84.55 -20.76
N ILE A 14 -48.81 84.91 -22.04
CA ILE A 14 -48.32 84.10 -23.17
C ILE A 14 -46.79 84.14 -23.21
N ASP A 15 -46.18 85.31 -23.02
CA ASP A 15 -44.72 85.48 -23.03
C ASP A 15 -44.06 84.60 -21.94
N HIS A 16 -44.60 84.62 -20.71
CA HIS A 16 -44.12 83.73 -19.63
C HIS A 16 -44.30 82.24 -19.97
N LEU A 17 -45.38 81.85 -20.66
CA LEU A 17 -45.59 80.45 -21.08
C LEU A 17 -44.66 80.03 -22.22
N LEU A 18 -44.21 80.96 -23.04
CA LEU A 18 -43.23 80.72 -24.09
C LEU A 18 -41.82 80.60 -23.53
N GLU A 19 -41.47 81.37 -22.50
CA GLU A 19 -40.19 81.24 -21.77
C GLU A 19 -40.09 79.92 -21.01
N ALA A 20 -41.19 79.44 -20.44
CA ALA A 20 -41.25 78.16 -19.72
C ALA A 20 -41.54 76.96 -20.65
N ARG A 21 -41.52 77.15 -21.98
CA ARG A 21 -41.85 76.10 -22.94
C ARG A 21 -40.69 75.09 -23.01
N PRO A 22 -40.95 73.79 -22.77
CA PRO A 22 -39.92 72.76 -22.96
C PRO A 22 -39.49 72.68 -24.43
N ASP A 23 -38.22 72.32 -24.63
CA ASP A 23 -37.64 72.16 -25.95
C ASP A 23 -38.32 71.02 -26.71
N LEU A 24 -38.20 71.04 -28.04
CA LEU A 24 -38.79 70.01 -28.89
C LEU A 24 -38.23 68.62 -28.55
N GLU A 25 -36.93 68.53 -28.30
CA GLU A 25 -36.25 67.29 -27.90
C GLU A 25 -36.79 66.75 -26.57
N ASP A 26 -37.04 67.62 -25.59
CA ASP A 26 -37.64 67.25 -24.30
C ASP A 26 -39.06 66.69 -24.48
N LEU A 27 -39.84 67.28 -25.39
CA LEU A 27 -41.18 66.80 -25.70
C LEU A 27 -41.17 65.45 -26.43
N GLU A 28 -40.15 65.16 -27.22
CA GLU A 28 -39.95 63.85 -27.88
C GLU A 28 -39.53 62.76 -26.90
N GLN A 29 -38.57 63.05 -26.03
CA GLN A 29 -38.13 62.13 -24.98
C GLN A 29 -39.29 61.75 -24.06
N ARG A 30 -40.21 62.69 -23.81
CA ARG A 30 -41.44 62.48 -23.06
C ARG A 30 -42.57 61.85 -23.88
N ASN A 31 -42.32 61.49 -25.14
CA ASN A 31 -43.28 60.91 -26.09
C ASN A 31 -44.55 61.77 -26.30
N VAL A 32 -44.47 63.09 -26.08
CA VAL A 32 -45.57 64.05 -26.30
C VAL A 32 -45.68 64.39 -27.78
N VAL A 33 -44.54 64.56 -28.45
CA VAL A 33 -44.45 64.75 -29.90
C VAL A 33 -43.74 63.52 -30.50
N PRO A 34 -44.20 62.96 -31.63
CA PRO A 34 -43.46 61.91 -32.33
C PRO A 34 -42.06 62.39 -32.71
N THR A 35 -41.05 61.53 -32.55
CA THR A 35 -39.63 61.82 -32.80
C THR A 35 -39.42 62.66 -34.07
N ALA A 36 -38.91 63.88 -33.94
CA ALA A 36 -38.91 64.92 -34.97
C ALA A 36 -37.58 65.01 -35.72
N LEU A 37 -37.02 63.87 -36.11
CA LEU A 37 -36.05 63.78 -37.20
C LEU A 37 -36.72 63.17 -38.44
N SER A 38 -37.79 63.84 -38.87
CA SER A 38 -38.20 64.05 -40.26
C SER A 38 -37.83 62.94 -41.27
N THR A 39 -38.63 61.88 -41.32
CA THR A 39 -38.80 61.09 -42.56
C THR A 39 -40.26 60.99 -42.99
N VAL A 40 -41.21 61.20 -42.07
CA VAL A 40 -42.63 60.94 -42.32
C VAL A 40 -43.46 62.20 -42.06
N ALA A 41 -44.30 62.57 -43.03
CA ALA A 41 -45.21 63.69 -42.94
C ALA A 41 -46.20 63.53 -41.76
N SER A 42 -46.64 64.64 -41.15
CA SER A 42 -47.54 64.64 -40.00
C SER A 42 -48.84 63.85 -40.22
N THR A 43 -49.37 63.86 -41.44
CA THR A 43 -50.55 63.10 -41.85
C THR A 43 -50.34 61.58 -41.88
N LEU A 44 -49.11 61.12 -42.09
CA LEU A 44 -48.74 59.71 -42.19
C LEU A 44 -48.26 59.11 -40.86
N GLN A 45 -48.07 59.92 -39.82
CA GLN A 45 -47.61 59.46 -38.51
C GLN A 45 -48.54 58.42 -37.88
N GLY A 46 -49.87 58.56 -38.08
CA GLY A 46 -50.84 57.57 -37.62
C GLY A 46 -50.67 56.21 -38.29
N VAL A 47 -50.48 56.23 -39.62
CA VAL A 47 -50.25 55.02 -40.43
C VAL A 47 -48.88 54.41 -40.11
N GLN A 48 -47.85 55.24 -39.89
CA GLN A 48 -46.52 54.80 -39.46
C GLN A 48 -46.57 54.08 -38.11
N LYS A 49 -47.25 54.66 -37.11
CA LYS A 49 -47.42 54.00 -35.79
C LYS A 49 -48.22 52.69 -35.92
N GLN A 50 -49.23 52.67 -36.78
CA GLN A 50 -50.01 51.45 -37.03
C GLN A 50 -49.15 50.36 -37.70
N LEU A 51 -48.37 50.70 -38.71
CA LEU A 51 -47.46 49.78 -39.37
C LEU A 51 -46.38 49.30 -38.40
N GLN A 52 -45.77 50.21 -37.61
CA GLN A 52 -44.80 49.84 -36.59
C GLN A 52 -45.40 48.87 -35.57
N ARG A 53 -46.65 49.07 -35.16
CA ARG A 53 -47.38 48.15 -34.29
C ARG A 53 -47.65 46.80 -34.97
N GLN A 54 -47.97 46.79 -36.27
CA GLN A 54 -48.16 45.55 -37.01
C GLN A 54 -46.85 44.77 -37.16
N LEU A 55 -45.76 45.43 -37.53
CA LEU A 55 -44.44 44.82 -37.63
C LEU A 55 -43.98 44.26 -36.29
N SER A 56 -44.15 45.01 -35.19
CA SER A 56 -43.79 44.50 -33.85
C SER A 56 -44.70 43.37 -33.39
N ALA A 57 -45.99 43.38 -33.77
CA ALA A 57 -46.91 42.28 -33.50
C ALA A 57 -46.52 41.02 -34.28
N ASP A 58 -46.13 41.15 -35.55
CA ASP A 58 -45.69 40.04 -36.39
C ASP A 58 -44.36 39.45 -35.89
N GLU A 59 -43.40 40.30 -35.51
CA GLU A 59 -42.13 39.89 -34.91
C GLU A 59 -42.36 39.13 -33.59
N LEU A 60 -43.22 39.67 -32.72
CA LEU A 60 -43.56 39.05 -31.44
C LEU A 60 -44.28 37.72 -31.67
N ALA A 61 -45.22 37.65 -32.61
CA ALA A 61 -45.91 36.41 -32.96
C ALA A 61 -44.93 35.34 -33.47
N HIS A 62 -43.94 35.73 -34.28
CA HIS A 62 -42.88 34.81 -34.72
C HIS A 62 -42.03 34.31 -33.54
N ARG A 63 -41.62 35.19 -32.62
CA ARG A 63 -40.87 34.79 -31.40
C ARG A 63 -41.67 33.89 -30.47
N LEU A 64 -42.98 34.13 -30.33
CA LEU A 64 -43.84 33.29 -29.51
C LEU A 64 -44.05 31.90 -30.11
N LYS A 65 -44.08 31.77 -31.45
CA LYS A 65 -44.13 30.45 -32.11
C LYS A 65 -42.88 29.62 -31.84
N ASN A 66 -41.71 30.26 -31.79
CA ASN A 66 -40.43 29.62 -31.52
C ASN A 66 -40.04 29.68 -30.04
N ARG A 67 -40.99 29.89 -29.13
CA ARG A 67 -40.73 29.97 -27.71
C ARG A 67 -40.39 28.56 -27.19
N PRO A 68 -39.21 28.34 -26.58
CA PRO A 68 -38.88 27.06 -25.96
C PRO A 68 -39.81 26.77 -24.79
N ASP A 69 -40.04 25.49 -24.52
CA ASP A 69 -40.84 25.09 -23.39
C ASP A 69 -40.12 25.41 -22.06
N VAL A 70 -40.88 25.59 -20.99
CA VAL A 70 -40.31 25.86 -19.67
C VAL A 70 -39.42 24.70 -19.22
N GLN A 71 -39.77 23.46 -19.60
CA GLN A 71 -38.95 22.30 -19.30
C GLN A 71 -37.59 22.36 -20.03
N GLU A 72 -37.57 22.72 -21.31
CA GLU A 72 -36.31 22.89 -22.07
C GLU A 72 -35.44 23.98 -21.44
N LEU A 73 -36.04 25.07 -20.95
CA LEU A 73 -35.32 26.11 -20.23
C LEU A 73 -34.75 25.65 -18.89
N ARG A 74 -35.38 24.66 -18.21
CA ARG A 74 -34.80 24.03 -17.01
C ARG A 74 -33.65 23.10 -17.35
N ASP A 75 -33.78 22.32 -18.43
CA ASP A 75 -32.72 21.42 -18.90
C ASP A 75 -31.47 22.21 -19.32
N HIS A 76 -31.67 23.39 -19.92
CA HIS A 76 -30.61 24.35 -20.20
C HIS A 76 -30.13 25.15 -18.98
N ALA A 77 -30.64 24.86 -17.78
CA ALA A 77 -30.32 25.55 -16.54
C ALA A 77 -30.47 27.08 -16.63
N ILE A 78 -31.47 27.56 -17.38
CA ILE A 78 -31.83 28.99 -17.45
C ILE A 78 -32.83 29.29 -16.34
N VAL A 79 -33.89 28.48 -16.24
CA VAL A 79 -34.85 28.52 -15.14
C VAL A 79 -34.45 27.48 -14.11
N HIS A 80 -34.21 27.90 -12.88
CA HIS A 80 -33.88 26.98 -11.80
C HIS A 80 -35.08 26.89 -10.87
N GLY A 81 -35.39 25.69 -10.38
CA GLY A 81 -36.53 25.46 -9.50
C GLY A 81 -37.66 24.68 -10.17
N THR A 82 -38.36 23.93 -9.32
CA THR A 82 -39.61 23.26 -9.68
C THR A 82 -40.77 24.24 -9.49
N ASP A 83 -41.89 24.04 -10.18
CA ASP A 83 -43.09 24.91 -10.08
C ASP A 83 -43.66 24.99 -8.65
N SER A 84 -43.13 24.20 -7.72
CA SER A 84 -43.50 24.20 -6.31
C SER A 84 -42.99 25.43 -5.53
N ILE A 85 -42.02 26.19 -6.07
CA ILE A 85 -41.31 27.23 -5.32
C ILE A 85 -41.53 28.58 -5.99
N ALA A 86 -41.89 29.57 -5.18
CA ALA A 86 -42.16 30.92 -5.66
C ALA A 86 -40.90 31.55 -6.27
N PRO A 87 -40.99 32.32 -7.38
CA PRO A 87 -39.84 32.97 -8.02
C PRO A 87 -39.01 33.87 -7.09
N SER A 88 -39.66 34.48 -6.08
CA SER A 88 -38.98 35.32 -5.09
C SER A 88 -38.07 34.53 -4.13
N LEU A 89 -38.33 33.24 -3.93
CA LEU A 89 -37.58 32.36 -3.02
C LEU A 89 -36.52 31.52 -3.74
N GLN A 90 -36.54 31.49 -5.07
CA GLN A 90 -35.59 30.71 -5.85
C GLN A 90 -34.13 31.05 -5.50
N ALA A 91 -33.82 32.35 -5.42
CA ALA A 91 -32.47 32.81 -5.09
C ALA A 91 -32.02 32.45 -3.67
N THR A 92 -32.94 32.45 -2.69
CA THR A 92 -32.62 32.06 -1.31
C THR A 92 -32.50 30.54 -1.18
N GLN A 93 -33.35 29.79 -1.87
CA GLN A 93 -33.27 28.33 -1.97
C GLN A 93 -31.94 27.88 -2.57
N GLU A 94 -31.52 28.45 -3.71
CA GLU A 94 -30.25 28.08 -4.34
C GLU A 94 -29.06 28.36 -3.43
N LYS A 95 -29.07 29.50 -2.72
CA LYS A 95 -28.03 29.82 -1.73
C LYS A 95 -28.00 28.79 -0.61
N LEU A 96 -29.17 28.43 -0.06
CA LEU A 96 -29.27 27.43 0.98
C LEU A 96 -28.80 26.05 0.47
N GLN A 97 -29.22 25.64 -0.73
CA GLN A 97 -28.82 24.38 -1.33
C GLN A 97 -27.30 24.33 -1.54
N ARG A 98 -26.69 25.44 -1.98
CA ARG A 98 -25.23 25.55 -2.08
C ARG A 98 -24.57 25.43 -0.70
N GLN A 99 -25.08 26.09 0.33
CA GLN A 99 -24.55 25.97 1.69
C GLN A 99 -24.65 24.53 2.22
N LEU A 100 -25.81 23.89 2.09
CA LEU A 100 -26.00 22.50 2.50
C LEU A 100 -25.07 21.55 1.74
N ASN A 101 -24.89 21.76 0.44
CA ASN A 101 -23.94 20.99 -0.36
C ASN A 101 -22.50 21.24 0.09
N CYS A 102 -22.12 22.48 0.39
CA CYS A 102 -20.80 22.81 0.94
C CYS A 102 -20.58 22.12 2.29
N ASP A 103 -21.55 22.16 3.20
CA ASP A 103 -21.45 21.52 4.53
C ASP A 103 -21.34 20.00 4.40
N LYS A 104 -22.13 19.40 3.51
CA LYS A 104 -22.08 17.97 3.21
C LYS A 104 -20.74 17.56 2.62
N VAL A 105 -20.22 18.31 1.65
CA VAL A 105 -18.91 18.06 1.04
C VAL A 105 -17.81 18.24 2.09
N ASN A 106 -17.86 19.29 2.90
CA ASN A 106 -16.91 19.50 3.99
C ASN A 106 -16.92 18.33 4.98
N GLN A 107 -18.10 17.83 5.38
CA GLN A 107 -18.21 16.66 6.24
C GLN A 107 -17.63 15.38 5.60
N GLN A 108 -17.79 15.21 4.29
CA GLN A 108 -17.18 14.08 3.57
C GLN A 108 -15.66 14.23 3.44
N LEU A 109 -15.17 15.45 3.27
CA LEU A 109 -13.74 15.74 3.20
C LEU A 109 -13.04 15.56 4.55
N THR A 110 -13.69 15.88 5.68
CA THR A 110 -13.09 15.64 7.01
C THR A 110 -12.97 14.16 7.33
N LYS A 111 -13.87 13.32 6.79
CA LYS A 111 -13.84 11.85 6.92
C LYS A 111 -13.16 11.16 5.75
N ARG A 112 -12.37 11.88 4.95
CA ARG A 112 -11.72 11.32 3.78
C ARG A 112 -10.66 10.30 4.21
N PRO A 113 -10.75 9.03 3.77
CA PRO A 113 -9.75 8.02 4.10
C PRO A 113 -8.40 8.34 3.45
N SER A 114 -7.34 7.89 4.11
CA SER A 114 -5.99 7.99 3.56
C SER A 114 -5.80 7.01 2.38
N ILE A 115 -4.82 7.30 1.51
CA ILE A 115 -4.50 6.39 0.38
C ILE A 115 -4.09 5.01 0.88
N GLU A 116 -3.37 4.93 2.01
CA GLU A 116 -2.96 3.65 2.58
C GLU A 116 -4.16 2.88 3.16
N GLU A 117 -5.14 3.54 3.79
CA GLU A 117 -6.40 2.90 4.20
C GLU A 117 -7.19 2.34 3.02
N LEU A 118 -7.20 3.06 1.89
CA LEU A 118 -7.82 2.56 0.66
C LEU A 118 -7.07 1.34 0.09
N ARG A 119 -5.77 1.22 0.33
CA ARG A 119 -4.99 0.02 -0.04
C ARG A 119 -5.26 -1.15 0.87
N THR A 120 -5.27 -0.95 2.17
CA THR A 120 -5.53 -2.03 3.13
C THR A 120 -6.95 -2.57 2.99
N THR A 121 -7.91 -1.72 2.64
CA THR A 121 -9.29 -2.12 2.33
C THR A 121 -9.46 -2.75 0.94
N GLY A 122 -8.40 -2.80 0.12
CA GLY A 122 -8.43 -3.39 -1.22
C GLY A 122 -9.20 -2.57 -2.26
N VAL A 123 -9.53 -1.31 -1.97
CA VAL A 123 -10.19 -0.39 -2.93
C VAL A 123 -9.16 0.13 -3.95
N LEU A 124 -7.96 0.45 -3.49
CA LEU A 124 -6.81 0.78 -4.33
C LEU A 124 -5.82 -0.37 -4.28
N GLU A 125 -5.52 -1.00 -5.41
CA GLU A 125 -4.71 -2.22 -5.42
C GLU A 125 -3.25 -1.96 -5.76
N THR A 126 -2.93 -0.76 -6.26
CA THR A 126 -1.60 -0.46 -6.80
C THR A 126 -0.74 0.39 -5.88
N SER A 127 0.55 0.09 -5.87
CA SER A 127 1.63 0.91 -5.31
C SER A 127 1.65 2.31 -5.96
N ALA A 128 2.11 3.31 -5.22
CA ALA A 128 2.01 4.73 -5.60
C ALA A 128 2.79 5.08 -6.88
N GLU A 129 3.69 4.20 -7.31
CA GLU A 129 4.60 4.41 -8.44
C GLU A 129 3.95 4.19 -9.81
N LEU A 130 2.83 3.46 -9.88
CA LEU A 130 2.15 3.17 -11.14
C LEU A 130 1.14 4.26 -11.50
N ALA A 131 1.20 4.74 -12.74
CA ALA A 131 0.23 5.68 -13.26
C ALA A 131 -1.19 5.06 -13.30
N PRO A 132 -2.27 5.82 -12.98
CA PRO A 132 -3.64 5.31 -12.93
C PRO A 132 -4.09 4.56 -14.20
N SER A 133 -3.65 5.02 -15.38
CA SER A 133 -3.97 4.41 -16.67
C SER A 133 -3.38 3.01 -16.87
N LEU A 134 -2.27 2.68 -16.17
CA LEU A 134 -1.57 1.41 -16.29
C LEU A 134 -1.97 0.40 -15.21
N THR A 135 -2.76 0.81 -14.22
CA THR A 135 -3.14 -0.05 -13.08
C THR A 135 -3.86 -1.32 -13.55
N ALA A 136 -4.81 -1.19 -14.48
CA ALA A 136 -5.58 -2.31 -15.00
C ALA A 136 -4.72 -3.28 -15.82
N THR A 137 -3.79 -2.76 -16.64
CA THR A 137 -2.90 -3.59 -17.46
C THR A 137 -1.86 -4.29 -16.60
N ALA A 138 -1.26 -3.58 -15.64
CA ALA A 138 -0.32 -4.13 -14.67
C ALA A 138 -0.97 -5.27 -13.86
N LYS A 139 -2.18 -5.09 -13.34
CA LYS A 139 -2.89 -6.13 -12.60
C LYS A 139 -3.25 -7.34 -13.45
N LYS A 140 -3.63 -7.11 -14.72
CA LYS A 140 -3.89 -8.22 -15.65
C LYS A 140 -2.63 -9.03 -15.91
N LEU A 141 -1.51 -8.34 -16.09
CA LEU A 141 -0.21 -8.96 -16.27
C LEU A 141 0.25 -9.71 -15.02
N GLU A 142 0.09 -9.14 -13.83
CA GLU A 142 0.39 -9.79 -12.55
C GLU A 142 -0.42 -11.09 -12.40
N ARG A 143 -1.73 -11.06 -12.69
CA ARG A 143 -2.56 -12.26 -12.67
C ARG A 143 -2.07 -13.33 -13.64
N ASN A 144 -1.67 -12.95 -14.85
CA ASN A 144 -1.12 -13.90 -15.82
C ASN A 144 0.20 -14.50 -15.33
N PHE A 145 1.11 -13.69 -14.77
CA PHE A 145 2.35 -14.20 -14.20
C PHE A 145 2.11 -15.18 -13.05
N VAL A 146 1.21 -14.84 -12.12
CA VAL A 146 0.84 -15.74 -11.02
C VAL A 146 0.18 -17.00 -11.57
N GLN A 147 -0.68 -16.89 -12.58
CA GLN A 147 -1.31 -18.03 -13.21
C GLN A 147 -0.29 -18.96 -13.86
N ASP A 148 0.67 -18.42 -14.62
CA ASP A 148 1.72 -19.19 -15.29
C ASP A 148 2.64 -19.85 -14.25
N GLN A 149 3.02 -19.11 -13.19
CA GLN A 149 3.82 -19.65 -12.09
C GLN A 149 3.10 -20.77 -11.36
N VAL A 150 1.82 -20.60 -11.05
CA VAL A 150 1.00 -21.63 -10.42
C VAL A 150 0.85 -22.84 -11.36
N SER A 151 0.66 -22.63 -12.66
CA SER A 151 0.63 -23.72 -13.65
C SER A 151 1.90 -24.55 -13.58
N HIS A 152 3.07 -23.89 -13.66
CA HIS A 152 4.35 -24.58 -13.57
C HIS A 152 4.54 -25.33 -12.25
N LEU A 153 4.16 -24.73 -11.12
CA LEU A 153 4.25 -25.39 -9.80
C LEU A 153 3.31 -26.60 -9.69
N LEU A 154 2.17 -26.56 -10.37
CA LEU A 154 1.25 -27.69 -10.44
C LEU A 154 1.73 -28.78 -11.39
N GLU A 155 2.43 -28.42 -12.47
CA GLU A 155 3.06 -29.37 -13.40
C GLU A 155 4.23 -30.10 -12.75
N SER A 156 5.07 -29.39 -11.99
CA SER A 156 6.17 -29.97 -11.21
C SER A 156 5.73 -30.49 -9.84
N ARG A 157 4.43 -30.74 -9.65
CA ARG A 157 3.91 -31.20 -8.36
C ARG A 157 4.43 -32.62 -8.10
N PRO A 158 5.12 -32.85 -6.97
CA PRO A 158 5.62 -34.19 -6.65
C PRO A 158 4.47 -35.16 -6.48
N GLU A 159 4.67 -36.37 -7.01
CA GLU A 159 3.74 -37.49 -6.85
C GLU A 159 3.67 -37.90 -5.38
N LYS A 160 2.57 -38.56 -5.01
CA LYS A 160 2.38 -39.02 -3.63
C LYS A 160 3.50 -39.96 -3.18
N GLU A 161 3.99 -40.81 -4.08
CA GLU A 161 5.07 -41.77 -3.80
C GLU A 161 6.39 -41.07 -3.50
N GLU A 162 6.70 -39.99 -4.21
CA GLU A 162 7.88 -39.16 -3.94
C GLU A 162 7.79 -38.54 -2.55
N LEU A 163 6.63 -38.00 -2.17
CA LEU A 163 6.40 -37.46 -0.83
C LEU A 163 6.54 -38.53 0.27
N VAL A 164 6.17 -39.79 0.00
CA VAL A 164 6.41 -40.91 0.93
C VAL A 164 7.90 -41.22 1.03
N SER A 165 8.62 -41.24 -0.10
CA SER A 165 10.07 -41.45 -0.13
C SER A 165 10.84 -40.35 0.63
N HIS A 166 10.36 -39.11 0.56
CA HIS A 166 10.89 -37.97 1.32
C HIS A 166 10.46 -37.96 2.79
N HIS A 167 9.75 -39.00 3.26
CA HIS A 167 9.24 -39.11 4.64
C HIS A 167 8.35 -37.92 5.06
N ILE A 168 7.73 -37.24 4.09
CA ILE A 168 6.76 -36.15 4.31
C ILE A 168 5.37 -36.76 4.52
N LEU A 169 5.02 -37.73 3.67
CA LEU A 169 3.85 -38.58 3.85
C LEU A 169 4.31 -39.93 4.38
N GLU A 170 3.48 -40.54 5.22
CA GLU A 170 3.70 -41.93 5.61
C GLU A 170 3.11 -42.88 4.58
N GLU A 171 3.72 -44.05 4.44
CA GLU A 171 3.24 -45.13 3.58
C GLU A 171 1.83 -45.52 4.05
N GLN A 172 0.83 -45.14 3.26
CA GLN A 172 -0.56 -45.38 3.61
C GLN A 172 -0.87 -46.86 3.40
N ASP A 173 -0.95 -47.60 4.50
CA ASP A 173 -1.66 -48.88 4.53
C ASP A 173 -3.10 -48.60 4.08
N ALA A 174 -3.51 -49.13 2.92
CA ALA A 174 -4.85 -48.93 2.35
C ALA A 174 -6.00 -49.35 3.28
N ALA A 175 -5.70 -50.02 4.40
CA ALA A 175 -6.63 -50.45 5.42
C ALA A 175 -6.98 -49.39 6.48
N LEU A 176 -6.24 -48.28 6.58
CA LEU A 176 -6.43 -47.29 7.64
C LEU A 176 -6.85 -45.92 7.09
N ALA A 177 -7.88 -45.33 7.71
CA ALA A 177 -8.35 -44.00 7.36
C ALA A 177 -7.32 -42.92 7.75
N PRO A 178 -7.16 -41.82 6.97
CA PRO A 178 -6.17 -40.76 7.25
C PRO A 178 -6.28 -40.16 8.66
N VAL A 179 -7.50 -40.10 9.20
CA VAL A 179 -7.77 -39.56 10.55
C VAL A 179 -7.16 -40.42 11.66
N LEU A 180 -7.03 -41.74 11.44
CA LEU A 180 -6.52 -42.68 12.44
C LEU A 180 -4.99 -42.83 12.39
N GLN A 181 -4.34 -42.27 11.36
CA GLN A 181 -2.91 -42.42 11.14
C GLN A 181 -2.08 -41.81 12.29
N GLY A 182 -2.47 -40.64 12.80
CA GLY A 182 -1.82 -40.03 13.96
C GLY A 182 -1.93 -40.88 15.23
N THR A 183 -3.09 -41.51 15.47
CA THR A 183 -3.29 -42.40 16.63
C THR A 183 -2.48 -43.69 16.53
N LYS A 184 -2.35 -44.27 15.31
CA LYS A 184 -1.47 -45.41 15.05
C LYS A 184 -0.02 -45.04 15.39
N HIS A 185 0.45 -43.90 14.90
CA HIS A 185 1.84 -43.49 15.09
C HIS A 185 2.17 -43.23 16.56
N GLN A 186 1.25 -42.60 17.29
CA GLN A 186 1.39 -42.36 18.72
C GLN A 186 1.46 -43.68 19.50
N LEU A 187 0.63 -44.66 19.15
CA LEU A 187 0.66 -45.99 19.74
C LEU A 187 1.97 -46.73 19.41
N GLU A 188 2.41 -46.70 18.15
CA GLU A 188 3.68 -47.32 17.75
C GLU A 188 4.87 -46.71 18.48
N HIS A 189 4.88 -45.39 18.64
CA HIS A 189 5.89 -44.71 19.43
C HIS A 189 5.86 -45.18 20.89
N GLN A 190 4.68 -45.25 21.52
CA GLN A 190 4.54 -45.75 22.90
C GLN A 190 5.03 -47.19 23.05
N LEU A 191 4.69 -48.08 22.10
CA LEU A 191 5.16 -49.46 22.10
C LEU A 191 6.68 -49.55 21.97
N LYS A 192 7.29 -48.75 21.08
CA LYS A 192 8.74 -48.67 20.92
C LYS A 192 9.41 -48.10 22.17
N THR A 193 8.85 -47.06 22.79
CA THR A 193 9.39 -46.51 24.05
C THR A 193 9.34 -47.52 25.18
N ASP A 194 8.24 -48.27 25.29
CA ASP A 194 8.10 -49.32 26.30
C ASP A 194 9.06 -50.48 26.05
N GLN A 195 9.28 -50.85 24.78
CA GLN A 195 10.24 -51.87 24.39
C GLN A 195 11.67 -51.45 24.74
N ILE A 196 12.06 -50.22 24.42
CA ILE A 196 13.36 -49.66 24.79
C ILE A 196 13.49 -49.62 26.31
N ALA A 197 12.46 -49.18 27.04
CA ALA A 197 12.48 -49.16 28.49
C ALA A 197 12.68 -50.56 29.09
N ARG A 198 12.08 -51.61 28.51
CA ARG A 198 12.31 -53.01 28.93
C ARG A 198 13.74 -53.46 28.63
N GLN A 199 14.26 -53.15 27.44
CA GLN A 199 15.64 -53.49 27.07
C GLN A 199 16.67 -52.77 27.95
N LEU A 200 16.41 -51.52 28.33
CA LEU A 200 17.25 -50.77 29.26
C LEU A 200 17.23 -51.36 30.68
N ARG A 201 16.09 -51.93 31.13
CA ARG A 201 16.03 -52.64 32.41
C ARG A 201 16.82 -53.95 32.41
N GLN A 202 16.92 -54.60 31.25
CA GLN A 202 17.69 -55.83 31.05
C GLN A 202 19.11 -55.55 30.56
N ARG A 203 19.54 -54.28 30.59
CA ARG A 203 20.88 -53.92 30.16
C ARG A 203 21.89 -54.57 31.12
N PRO A 204 22.86 -55.34 30.60
CA PRO A 204 23.91 -55.92 31.45
C PRO A 204 24.71 -54.82 32.13
N SER A 205 25.13 -55.08 33.37
CA SER A 205 25.96 -54.15 34.12
C SER A 205 27.36 -54.02 33.50
N VAL A 206 28.08 -52.96 33.85
CA VAL A 206 29.44 -52.70 33.34
C VAL A 206 30.37 -53.88 33.65
N THR A 207 30.27 -54.44 34.84
CA THR A 207 31.08 -55.59 35.28
C THR A 207 30.77 -56.85 34.46
N GLU A 208 29.50 -57.09 34.11
CA GLU A 208 29.11 -58.22 33.25
C GLU A 208 29.59 -58.07 31.79
N LEU A 209 29.85 -56.83 31.35
CA LEU A 209 30.40 -56.53 30.03
C LEU A 209 31.93 -56.69 29.99
N GLU A 210 32.62 -56.39 31.10
CA GLU A 210 34.04 -56.68 31.30
C GLU A 210 34.31 -58.19 31.32
N GLU A 211 33.50 -58.96 32.06
CA GLU A 211 33.62 -60.43 32.12
C GLU A 211 33.39 -61.11 30.76
N LYS A 212 32.55 -60.51 29.90
CA LYS A 212 32.30 -60.99 28.53
C LYS A 212 33.37 -60.54 27.53
N GLY A 213 34.41 -59.81 27.97
CA GLY A 213 35.50 -59.32 27.14
C GLY A 213 35.08 -58.28 26.10
N ILE A 214 33.94 -57.60 26.34
CA ILE A 214 33.42 -56.55 25.46
C ILE A 214 33.99 -55.17 25.88
N LEU A 215 34.30 -55.02 27.17
CA LEU A 215 35.02 -53.87 27.74
C LEU A 215 36.33 -54.37 28.37
N ASP A 216 37.42 -53.63 28.19
CA ASP A 216 38.70 -53.92 28.85
C ASP A 216 38.67 -53.43 30.31
N GLU A 217 39.16 -54.25 31.25
CA GLU A 217 39.17 -53.94 32.69
C GLU A 217 39.87 -52.58 32.95
N GLY A 218 39.09 -51.61 33.44
CA GLY A 218 39.59 -50.28 33.84
C GLY A 218 39.49 -49.17 32.78
N GLU A 219 38.81 -49.37 31.65
CA GLU A 219 38.52 -48.30 30.66
C GLU A 219 37.46 -47.28 31.12
N LEU A 220 36.73 -47.52 32.21
CA LEU A 220 35.70 -46.60 32.76
C LEU A 220 36.19 -45.95 34.08
N GLY A 221 36.01 -44.64 34.24
CA GLY A 221 36.28 -43.90 35.49
C GLY A 221 35.21 -44.17 36.56
N GLU A 222 35.43 -43.73 37.80
CA GLU A 222 34.51 -43.98 38.94
C GLU A 222 33.05 -43.52 38.71
N ASP A 223 32.83 -42.61 37.74
CA ASP A 223 31.50 -42.10 37.37
C ASP A 223 30.81 -42.89 36.23
N GLY A 224 31.38 -44.01 35.76
CA GLY A 224 30.81 -44.80 34.66
C GLY A 224 30.94 -44.16 33.26
N LEU A 225 31.79 -43.14 33.13
CA LEU A 225 32.18 -42.54 31.86
C LEU A 225 33.50 -43.14 31.35
N PRO A 226 33.68 -43.30 30.02
CA PRO A 226 34.94 -43.78 29.45
C PRO A 226 36.08 -42.84 29.86
N LYS A 227 37.21 -43.40 30.34
CA LYS A 227 38.42 -42.61 30.59
C LYS A 227 38.80 -41.92 29.28
N LYS A 228 38.90 -40.60 29.32
CA LYS A 228 39.27 -39.77 28.16
C LYS A 228 40.57 -40.33 27.57
N ARG A 229 40.49 -40.94 26.39
CA ARG A 229 41.66 -41.45 25.68
C ARG A 229 42.52 -40.24 25.34
N SER A 230 43.73 -40.16 25.88
CA SER A 230 44.70 -39.18 25.40
C SER A 230 44.81 -39.31 23.89
N LEU A 231 44.71 -38.20 23.17
CA LEU A 231 44.74 -38.27 21.71
C LEU A 231 46.10 -38.82 21.30
N SER A 232 46.11 -39.77 20.37
CA SER A 232 47.36 -40.26 19.78
C SER A 232 48.17 -39.06 19.26
N ARG A 233 49.51 -39.13 19.32
CA ARG A 233 50.40 -38.05 18.83
C ARG A 233 50.00 -37.52 17.44
N ARG A 234 49.56 -38.42 16.55
CA ARG A 234 49.05 -38.06 15.22
C ARG A 234 47.76 -37.23 15.26
N ALA A 235 46.86 -37.54 16.18
CA ALA A 235 45.60 -36.82 16.38
C ALA A 235 45.83 -35.44 17.03
N ARG A 236 46.73 -35.34 18.03
CA ARG A 236 47.16 -34.04 18.60
C ARG A 236 47.71 -33.12 17.51
N TYR A 237 48.60 -33.64 16.68
CA TYR A 237 49.19 -32.90 15.57
C TYR A 237 48.15 -32.45 14.53
N ALA A 238 47.23 -33.34 14.15
CA ALA A 238 46.15 -33.00 13.22
C ALA A 238 45.20 -31.94 13.79
N LEU A 239 44.89 -32.02 15.08
CA LEU A 239 44.06 -31.06 15.77
C LEU A 239 44.72 -29.68 15.83
N ALA A 240 46.00 -29.62 16.18
CA ALA A 240 46.80 -28.39 16.21
C ALA A 240 46.87 -27.72 14.83
N LEU A 241 47.09 -28.49 13.77
CA LEU A 241 47.10 -27.96 12.39
C LEU A 241 45.72 -27.46 11.94
N LYS A 242 44.65 -28.15 12.36
CA LYS A 242 43.28 -27.74 12.06
C LYS A 242 42.93 -26.45 12.79
N ALA A 243 43.34 -26.32 14.05
CA ALA A 243 43.23 -25.10 14.85
C ALA A 243 43.99 -23.93 14.20
N ALA A 244 45.27 -24.12 13.86
CA ALA A 244 46.07 -23.13 13.14
C ALA A 244 45.43 -22.69 11.81
N SER A 245 44.79 -23.60 11.09
CA SER A 245 44.09 -23.30 9.85
C SER A 245 42.79 -22.52 10.07
N ARG A 246 42.07 -22.79 11.17
CA ARG A 246 40.87 -22.07 11.57
C ARG A 246 41.19 -20.63 11.97
N ILE A 247 42.20 -20.42 12.82
CA ILE A 247 42.63 -19.07 13.24
C ILE A 247 43.06 -18.22 12.02
N ALA A 248 43.71 -18.85 11.03
CA ALA A 248 44.07 -18.19 9.78
C ALA A 248 42.85 -17.89 8.87
N ALA A 249 41.85 -18.78 8.83
CA ALA A 249 40.60 -18.54 8.09
C ALA A 249 39.81 -17.36 8.67
N ASP A 250 39.86 -17.21 10.00
CA ASP A 250 39.25 -16.10 10.74
C ASP A 250 40.09 -14.79 10.65
N LYS A 251 41.17 -14.77 9.84
CA LYS A 251 42.08 -13.63 9.60
C LYS A 251 42.77 -13.08 10.86
N LEU A 252 42.86 -13.87 11.92
CA LEU A 252 43.49 -13.45 13.17
C LEU A 252 45.03 -13.47 13.08
N ILE A 253 45.58 -14.31 12.21
CA ILE A 253 47.02 -14.55 12.03
C ILE A 253 47.41 -14.37 10.55
N SER A 254 48.57 -13.77 10.28
CA SER A 254 49.15 -13.61 8.93
C SER A 254 49.73 -14.92 8.37
N ALA A 255 49.98 -15.00 7.06
CA ALA A 255 50.53 -16.20 6.43
C ALA A 255 51.92 -16.59 7.00
N GLU A 256 52.73 -15.61 7.40
CA GLU A 256 54.06 -15.82 8.00
C GLU A 256 53.96 -16.32 9.44
N GLU A 257 53.06 -15.77 10.25
CA GLU A 257 52.78 -16.25 11.61
C GLU A 257 52.16 -17.65 11.61
N LYS A 258 51.35 -17.98 10.61
CA LYS A 258 50.83 -19.34 10.41
C LYS A 258 51.94 -20.34 10.10
N ALA A 259 52.92 -19.96 9.29
CA ALA A 259 54.09 -20.81 8.98
C ALA A 259 54.90 -21.08 10.25
N ARG A 260 55.15 -20.04 11.07
CA ARG A 260 55.83 -20.19 12.36
C ARG A 260 55.07 -21.10 13.32
N LEU A 261 53.76 -20.89 13.49
CA LEU A 261 52.95 -21.77 14.33
C LEU A 261 53.01 -23.23 13.84
N LYS A 262 53.02 -23.46 12.52
CA LYS A 262 53.17 -24.80 11.94
C LYS A 262 54.54 -25.43 12.25
N ASP A 263 55.61 -24.64 12.23
CA ASP A 263 56.95 -25.11 12.58
C ASP A 263 57.02 -25.44 14.08
N LEU A 264 56.43 -24.61 14.95
CA LEU A 264 56.34 -24.85 16.40
C LEU A 264 55.52 -26.11 16.74
N ILE A 265 54.48 -26.41 15.95
CA ILE A 265 53.70 -27.66 16.05
C ILE A 265 54.54 -28.87 15.60
N LEU A 266 55.49 -28.70 14.67
CA LEU A 266 56.39 -29.76 14.21
C LEU A 266 57.56 -30.03 15.17
N SER A 267 58.02 -29.00 15.90
CA SER A 267 59.06 -29.11 16.93
C SER A 267 58.55 -29.57 18.30
N ASP A 268 57.25 -29.86 18.44
CA ASP A 268 56.61 -30.21 19.72
C ASP A 268 56.89 -29.16 20.83
N ASP A 269 56.74 -27.87 20.52
CA ASP A 269 56.99 -26.82 21.51
C ASP A 269 56.10 -26.95 22.75
N GLU A 270 56.71 -26.77 23.92
CA GLU A 270 56.09 -27.00 25.24
C GLU A 270 54.74 -26.28 25.39
N LYS A 271 54.62 -25.07 24.84
CA LYS A 271 53.39 -24.25 24.93
C LYS A 271 52.27 -24.78 24.04
N VAL A 272 52.59 -25.32 22.88
CA VAL A 272 51.61 -25.91 21.94
C VAL A 272 51.12 -27.25 22.49
N VAL A 273 52.02 -28.05 23.04
CA VAL A 273 51.68 -29.32 23.69
C VAL A 273 50.81 -29.08 24.92
N ALA A 274 51.16 -28.12 25.79
CA ALA A 274 50.36 -27.77 26.95
C ALA A 274 48.95 -27.30 26.58
N ALA A 275 48.80 -26.48 25.52
CA ALA A 275 47.49 -26.05 25.03
C ALA A 275 46.60 -27.22 24.57
N LEU A 276 47.20 -28.21 23.90
CA LEU A 276 46.49 -29.42 23.46
C LEU A 276 46.14 -30.35 24.62
N GLU A 277 47.00 -30.43 25.64
CA GLU A 277 46.74 -31.23 26.84
C GLU A 277 45.64 -30.62 27.71
N CYS A 278 45.59 -29.30 27.85
CA CYS A 278 44.46 -28.61 28.49
C CYS A 278 43.16 -28.84 27.70
N TYR A 279 43.22 -28.79 26.37
CA TYR A 279 42.06 -29.12 25.52
C TYR A 279 41.58 -30.56 25.71
N GLU A 280 42.47 -31.54 25.91
CA GLU A 280 42.09 -32.93 26.18
C GLU A 280 41.38 -33.10 27.52
N LEU A 281 41.68 -32.25 28.50
CA LEU A 281 41.07 -32.31 29.82
C LEU A 281 39.69 -31.63 29.84
N ASP A 282 39.55 -30.47 29.22
CA ASP A 282 38.37 -29.62 29.40
C ASP A 282 37.51 -29.45 28.13
N GLU A 283 37.97 -29.93 26.97
CA GLU A 283 37.31 -29.81 25.64
C GLU A 283 36.98 -28.36 25.21
N ASP A 284 37.61 -27.36 25.84
CA ASP A 284 37.41 -25.96 25.53
C ASP A 284 38.19 -25.54 24.28
N ILE A 285 37.47 -25.45 23.16
CA ILE A 285 38.03 -25.05 21.86
C ILE A 285 38.50 -23.59 21.89
N GLU A 286 37.85 -22.71 22.64
CA GLU A 286 38.16 -21.28 22.62
C GLU A 286 39.48 -20.99 23.34
N GLU A 287 39.70 -21.62 24.51
CA GLU A 287 40.94 -21.50 25.27
C GLU A 287 42.14 -22.09 24.49
N MET A 288 41.94 -23.21 23.80
CA MET A 288 42.96 -23.80 22.91
C MET A 288 43.33 -22.86 21.75
N LEU A 289 42.34 -22.20 21.14
CA LEU A 289 42.60 -21.28 20.02
C LEU A 289 43.27 -19.99 20.51
N ASP A 290 42.90 -19.45 21.67
CA ASP A 290 43.52 -18.24 22.23
C ASP A 290 44.98 -18.48 22.64
N THR A 291 45.27 -19.62 23.27
CA THR A 291 46.65 -20.01 23.62
C THR A 291 47.52 -20.20 22.38
N LEU A 292 47.04 -20.88 21.34
CA LEU A 292 47.75 -21.03 20.06
C LEU A 292 47.91 -19.69 19.32
N TYR A 293 46.93 -18.80 19.41
CA TYR A 293 47.00 -17.45 18.86
C TYR A 293 48.06 -16.60 19.55
N ARG A 294 48.14 -16.66 20.88
CA ARG A 294 49.21 -16.00 21.66
C ARG A 294 50.58 -16.53 21.26
N VAL A 295 50.73 -17.85 21.12
CA VAL A 295 51.99 -18.47 20.68
C VAL A 295 52.38 -18.01 19.26
N ALA A 296 51.43 -17.86 18.35
CA ALA A 296 51.70 -17.41 16.99
C ALA A 296 52.14 -15.93 16.88
N LYS A 297 51.74 -15.08 17.84
CA LYS A 297 52.04 -13.64 17.86
C LYS A 297 53.29 -13.26 18.66
N VAL A 298 53.88 -14.18 19.40
CA VAL A 298 55.14 -13.92 20.11
C VAL A 298 56.28 -13.86 19.07
N PRO A 299 56.98 -12.72 18.93
CA PRO A 299 58.19 -12.64 18.11
C PRO A 299 59.33 -13.44 18.76
N PRO A 300 60.36 -13.87 17.99
CA PRO A 300 61.49 -14.63 18.52
C PRO A 300 62.25 -13.92 19.65
#